data_AF-A0A3D0MRT2-F1
#
_entry.id   AF-A0A3D0MRT2-F1
#
_cell.length_a   1.000
_cell.length_b   1.000
_cell.length_c   1.000
_cell.angle_alpha   90.00
_cell.angle_beta   90.00
_cell.angle_gamma   90.00
#
_symmetry.space_group_name_H-M   'P 1'
#
loop_
_entity.id
_entity.type
_entity.pdbx_description
1 polymer ?
#
loop_
_entity_poly.entity_id
_entity_poly.type
_entity_poly.pdbx_seq_one_letter_code
_entity_poly.pdbx_strand_id
1 'polypeptide(L)'
;MLEQGFKRKKRMIFPEGVLGDVPYKVIFCELGEEDKLAVCLSPEQATLRHKGDRIYRLSTLSFSEAQERDSAGSVKDEFFTLGSLVKAVDFKWWLSDIRKILEPILSSPL
;
A
#
# COMPACT_ATOMS: atom_id res chain seq x y z
N MET A 1 -0.06 -15.89 9.31
CA MET A 1 -0.36 -14.44 9.41
C MET A 1 -0.99 -14.02 10.74
N LEU A 2 -2.02 -14.71 11.26
CA LEU A 2 -2.58 -14.42 12.59
C LEU A 2 -1.63 -14.79 13.76
N GLU A 3 -0.62 -15.60 13.50
CA GLU A 3 0.33 -16.10 14.50
C GLU A 3 1.49 -15.13 14.83
N GLN A 4 1.55 -13.96 14.20
CA GLN A 4 2.58 -12.94 14.45
C GLN A 4 2.10 -11.78 15.36
N GLY A 5 1.03 -11.99 16.14
CA GLY A 5 0.53 -10.97 17.08
C GLY A 5 -0.32 -9.86 16.44
N PHE A 6 -0.87 -10.10 15.26
CA PHE A 6 -1.75 -9.16 14.57
C PHE A 6 -3.21 -9.36 15.00
N LYS A 7 -3.84 -8.34 15.60
CA LYS A 7 -5.28 -8.35 15.86
C LYS A 7 -6.04 -7.78 14.67
N ARG A 8 -6.83 -8.60 13.99
CA ARG A 8 -7.61 -8.17 12.82
C ARG A 8 -8.66 -7.14 13.23
N LYS A 9 -8.68 -5.99 12.56
CA LYS A 9 -9.62 -4.89 12.82
C LYS A 9 -10.70 -4.78 11.75
N LYS A 10 -10.33 -4.82 10.48
CA LYS A 10 -11.24 -4.57 9.36
C LYS A 10 -10.79 -5.33 8.12
N ARG A 11 -11.75 -5.73 7.29
CA ARG A 11 -11.50 -6.30 5.95
C ARG A 11 -12.24 -5.46 4.92
N MET A 12 -11.62 -5.27 3.76
CA MET A 12 -12.27 -4.70 2.59
C MET A 12 -11.73 -5.35 1.31
N ILE A 13 -12.41 -5.11 0.21
CA ILE A 13 -12.01 -5.59 -1.11
C ILE A 13 -11.69 -4.36 -1.95
N PHE A 14 -10.49 -4.35 -2.52
CA PHE A 14 -10.15 -3.43 -3.58
C PHE A 14 -10.46 -4.11 -4.92
N PRO A 15 -11.43 -3.61 -5.70
CA PRO A 15 -11.75 -4.17 -7.01
C PRO A 15 -10.60 -3.96 -7.99
N GLU A 16 -10.72 -4.65 -9.13
CA GLU A 16 -9.86 -4.42 -10.29
C GLU A 16 -9.81 -2.92 -10.66
N GLY A 17 -8.64 -2.46 -11.11
CA GLY A 17 -8.38 -1.07 -11.46
C GLY A 17 -7.93 -0.20 -10.28
N VAL A 18 -8.20 -0.60 -9.03
CA VAL A 18 -7.75 0.18 -7.87
C VAL A 18 -6.25 0.03 -7.65
N LEU A 19 -5.71 -1.19 -7.55
CA LEU A 19 -4.26 -1.40 -7.38
C LEU A 19 -3.59 -2.07 -8.57
N GLY A 20 -4.38 -2.71 -9.43
CA GLY A 20 -3.88 -3.51 -10.53
C GLY A 20 -5.01 -4.13 -11.33
N ASP A 21 -4.65 -5.15 -12.09
CA ASP A 21 -5.48 -5.92 -13.01
C ASP A 21 -6.29 -7.04 -12.33
N VAL A 22 -6.19 -7.17 -11.01
CA VAL A 22 -6.95 -8.16 -10.23
C VAL A 22 -7.53 -7.52 -8.96
N PRO A 23 -8.59 -8.10 -8.39
CA PRO A 23 -9.05 -7.73 -7.07
C PRO A 23 -8.04 -8.09 -5.96
N TYR A 24 -8.06 -7.31 -4.88
CA TYR A 24 -7.23 -7.54 -3.70
C TYR A 24 -8.08 -7.62 -2.44
N LYS A 25 -7.76 -8.61 -1.60
CA LYS A 25 -8.23 -8.66 -0.22
C LYS A 25 -7.33 -7.79 0.63
N VAL A 26 -7.93 -6.81 1.30
CA VAL A 26 -7.25 -5.87 2.19
C VAL A 26 -7.64 -6.18 3.63
N ILE A 27 -6.65 -6.36 4.50
CA ILE A 27 -6.86 -6.64 5.92
C ILE A 27 -6.10 -5.61 6.74
N PHE A 28 -6.84 -4.82 7.52
CA PHE A 28 -6.29 -3.95 8.55
C PHE A 28 -6.07 -4.76 9.83
N CYS A 29 -4.87 -4.66 10.36
CA CYS A 29 -4.42 -5.34 11.56
C CYS A 29 -3.82 -4.33 12.53
N GLU A 30 -4.18 -4.42 13.81
CA GLU A 30 -3.45 -3.76 14.89
C GLU A 30 -2.23 -4.61 15.23
N LEU A 31 -1.07 -3.98 15.32
CA LEU A 31 0.12 -4.57 15.91
C LEU A 31 0.02 -4.37 17.43
N GLY A 32 0.43 -5.35 18.24
CA GLY A 32 0.28 -5.32 19.72
C GLY A 32 0.99 -4.19 20.46
N GLU A 33 1.60 -3.23 19.76
CA GLU A 33 2.14 -1.99 20.31
C GLU A 33 1.20 -0.83 19.96
N GLU A 34 1.02 0.11 20.89
CA GLU A 34 0.19 1.31 20.66
C GLU A 34 0.65 2.05 19.39
N ASP A 35 -0.32 2.59 18.64
CA ASP A 35 -0.12 3.36 17.39
C ASP A 35 0.46 2.63 16.17
N LYS A 36 0.48 1.29 16.12
CA LYS A 36 0.94 0.57 14.93
C LYS A 36 -0.17 -0.16 14.18
N LEU A 37 -0.34 0.20 12.91
CA LEU A 37 -1.23 -0.43 11.95
C LEU A 37 -0.43 -1.27 10.94
N ALA A 38 -0.96 -2.42 10.57
CA ALA A 38 -0.52 -3.17 9.42
C ALA A 38 -1.66 -3.38 8.43
N VAL A 39 -1.37 -3.23 7.14
CA VAL A 39 -2.30 -3.51 6.06
C VAL A 39 -1.73 -4.64 5.22
N CYS A 40 -2.41 -5.78 5.23
CA CYS A 40 -2.09 -6.89 4.36
C CYS A 40 -2.92 -6.78 3.07
N LEU A 41 -2.24 -6.83 1.93
CA LEU A 41 -2.82 -6.89 0.60
C LEU A 41 -2.52 -8.25 -0.01
N SER A 42 -3.57 -9.02 -0.29
CA SER A 42 -3.49 -10.33 -0.91
C SER A 42 -4.22 -10.27 -2.25
N PRO A 43 -3.53 -10.44 -3.39
CA PRO A 43 -4.22 -10.51 -4.68
C PRO A 43 -5.04 -11.79 -4.76
N GLU A 44 -6.18 -11.74 -5.45
CA GLU A 44 -6.98 -12.96 -5.65
C GLU A 44 -6.36 -13.93 -6.66
N GLN A 45 -5.46 -13.43 -7.51
CA GLN A 45 -4.75 -14.20 -8.54
C GLN A 45 -3.30 -13.72 -8.66
N ALA A 46 -2.42 -14.55 -9.21
CA ALA A 46 -1.05 -14.12 -9.50
C ALA A 46 -1.06 -13.01 -10.57
N THR A 47 -0.20 -11.99 -10.41
CA THR A 47 -0.08 -10.90 -11.40
C THR A 47 1.36 -10.79 -11.92
N LEU A 48 1.53 -10.09 -13.03
CA LEU A 48 2.86 -9.76 -13.58
C LEU A 48 3.66 -8.84 -12.66
N ARG A 49 3.00 -7.98 -11.88
CA ARG A 49 3.66 -6.97 -11.04
C ARG A 49 4.06 -7.45 -9.65
N HIS A 50 3.50 -8.56 -9.16
CA HIS A 50 3.84 -9.11 -7.86
C HIS A 50 3.43 -10.58 -7.70
N LYS A 51 4.25 -11.31 -6.95
CA LYS A 51 4.07 -12.73 -6.63
C LYS A 51 3.77 -12.93 -5.14
N GLY A 52 2.59 -12.50 -4.69
CA GLY A 52 2.06 -12.84 -3.36
C GLY A 52 1.69 -11.67 -2.47
N ASP A 53 1.51 -11.98 -1.19
CA ASP A 53 1.01 -11.03 -0.20
C ASP A 53 2.00 -9.89 0.07
N ARG A 54 1.47 -8.67 0.23
CA ARG A 54 2.23 -7.51 0.69
C ARG A 54 1.73 -7.06 2.05
N ILE A 55 2.63 -6.65 2.93
CA ILE A 55 2.30 -6.12 4.24
C ILE A 55 2.92 -4.73 4.36
N TYR A 56 2.08 -3.71 4.48
CA TYR A 56 2.51 -2.35 4.76
C TYR A 56 2.35 -2.10 6.25
N ARG A 57 3.41 -1.61 6.90
CA ARG A 57 3.37 -1.15 8.29
C ARG A 57 3.37 0.37 8.28
N LEU A 58 2.44 0.97 9.01
CA LEU A 58 2.32 2.41 9.14
C LEU A 58 1.82 2.75 10.55
N SER A 59 2.11 3.96 11.02
CA SER A 59 1.54 4.41 12.29
C SER A 59 0.07 4.76 12.10
N THR A 60 -0.74 4.54 13.14
CA THR A 60 -2.14 4.97 13.17
C THR A 60 -2.26 6.48 12.96
N LEU A 61 -1.34 7.24 13.57
CA LEU A 61 -1.26 8.69 13.43
C LEU A 61 -1.04 9.11 11.98
N SER A 62 -0.03 8.58 11.29
CA SER A 62 0.25 8.96 9.90
C SER A 62 -0.86 8.54 8.95
N PHE A 63 -1.55 7.43 9.21
CA PHE A 63 -2.72 7.07 8.43
C PHE A 63 -3.86 8.08 8.62
N SER A 64 -4.15 8.46 9.87
CA SER A 64 -5.16 9.48 10.16
C SER A 64 -4.82 10.84 9.52
N GLU A 65 -3.56 11.26 9.56
CA GLU A 65 -3.10 12.48 8.89
C GLU A 65 -3.27 12.41 7.38
N ALA A 66 -2.97 11.25 6.76
CA ALA A 66 -3.20 11.05 5.33
C ALA A 66 -4.68 11.18 4.99
N GLN A 67 -5.57 10.61 5.81
CA GLN A 67 -7.02 10.73 5.61
C GLN A 67 -7.52 12.17 5.70
N GLU A 68 -6.99 12.97 6.64
CA GLU A 68 -7.33 14.39 6.76
C GLU A 68 -6.89 15.18 5.53
N ARG A 69 -5.70 14.88 5.00
CA ARG A 69 -5.18 15.54 3.80
C ARG A 69 -5.96 15.17 2.56
N ASP A 70 -6.27 13.89 2.39
CA ASP A 70 -7.02 13.40 1.23
C ASP A 70 -8.49 13.83 1.26
N SER A 71 -9.09 13.98 2.44
CA SER A 71 -10.46 14.46 2.57
C SER A 71 -10.60 15.95 2.24
N ALA A 72 -9.54 16.75 2.41
CA ALA A 72 -9.55 18.20 2.21
C ALA A 72 -10.72 18.90 2.93
N GLY A 73 -11.05 18.44 4.14
CA GLY A 73 -12.18 18.95 4.95
C GLY A 73 -13.54 18.30 4.64
N SER A 74 -13.59 17.34 3.72
CA SER A 74 -14.75 16.47 3.48
C SER A 74 -14.72 15.19 4.33
N VAL A 75 -15.59 14.24 4.03
CA VAL A 75 -15.64 12.96 4.75
C VAL A 75 -14.37 12.15 4.45
N LYS A 76 -13.73 11.65 5.51
CA LYS A 76 -12.58 10.76 5.38
C LYS A 76 -12.96 9.45 4.70
N ASP A 77 -12.20 9.09 3.67
CA ASP A 77 -12.37 7.84 2.94
C ASP A 77 -11.11 6.96 3.09
N GLU A 78 -11.21 5.93 3.93
CA GLU A 78 -10.15 4.94 4.14
C GLU A 78 -9.79 4.18 2.86
N PHE A 79 -10.77 3.88 2.01
CA PHE A 79 -10.56 3.12 0.78
C PHE A 79 -9.74 3.94 -0.21
N PHE A 80 -10.14 5.20 -0.44
CA PHE A 80 -9.42 6.11 -1.33
C PHE A 80 -8.00 6.38 -0.80
N THR A 81 -7.89 6.75 0.48
CA THR A 81 -6.60 7.09 1.10
C THR A 81 -5.60 5.94 1.00
N LEU A 82 -6.03 4.72 1.38
CA LEU A 82 -5.17 3.56 1.31
C LEU A 82 -4.77 3.23 -0.14
N GLY A 83 -5.72 3.31 -1.08
CA GLY A 83 -5.44 3.09 -2.50
C GLY A 83 -4.37 4.05 -3.03
N SER A 84 -4.48 5.34 -2.70
CA SER A 84 -3.51 6.37 -3.06
C SER A 84 -2.13 6.13 -2.45
N LEU A 85 -2.06 5.78 -1.16
CA LEU A 85 -0.81 5.48 -0.47
C LEU A 85 -0.08 4.26 -1.07
N VAL A 86 -0.81 3.18 -1.35
CA VAL A 86 -0.23 1.97 -1.95
C VAL A 86 0.35 2.28 -3.33
N LYS A 87 -0.40 3.01 -4.17
CA LYS A 87 0.10 3.45 -5.49
C LYS A 87 1.36 4.31 -5.37
N ALA A 88 1.41 5.22 -4.41
CA ALA A 88 2.58 6.06 -4.20
C ALA A 88 3.82 5.25 -3.80
N VAL A 89 3.66 4.23 -2.94
CA VAL A 89 4.76 3.33 -2.57
C VAL A 89 5.21 2.49 -3.76
N ASP A 90 4.27 1.93 -4.53
CA ASP A 90 4.58 1.14 -5.72
C ASP A 90 5.33 1.97 -6.77
N PHE A 91 4.89 3.22 -6.98
CA PHE A 91 5.57 4.16 -7.86
C PHE A 91 6.98 4.49 -7.37
N LYS A 92 7.17 4.69 -6.06
CA LYS A 92 8.50 4.93 -5.47
C LYS A 92 9.44 3.76 -5.72
N TRP A 93 8.99 2.51 -5.54
CA TRP A 93 9.79 1.33 -5.81
C TRP A 93 10.13 1.18 -7.28
N TRP A 94 9.13 1.33 -8.16
CA TRP A 94 9.34 1.33 -9.60
C TRP A 94 10.37 2.38 -10.02
N LEU A 95 10.25 3.61 -9.53
CA LEU A 95 11.19 4.69 -9.83
C LEU A 95 12.61 4.34 -9.35
N SER A 96 12.73 3.72 -8.17
CA SER A 96 14.02 3.26 -7.66
C SER A 96 14.67 2.19 -8.53
N ASP A 97 13.88 1.31 -9.14
CA ASP A 97 14.40 0.26 -10.03
C ASP A 97 14.74 0.79 -11.41
N ILE A 98 13.88 1.65 -11.97
CA ILE A 98 14.13 2.32 -13.25
C ILE A 98 15.37 3.20 -13.18
N ARG A 99 15.61 3.91 -12.07
CA ARG A 99 16.82 4.74 -11.92
C ARG A 99 18.10 3.94 -12.14
N LYS A 100 18.21 2.72 -11.60
CA LYS A 100 19.38 1.85 -11.78
C LYS A 100 19.62 1.49 -13.26
N ILE A 101 18.54 1.39 -14.03
CA ILE A 101 18.59 1.09 -15.48
C ILE A 101 18.95 2.35 -16.28
N LEU A 102 18.43 3.50 -15.88
CA LEU A 102 18.67 4.77 -16.56
C LEU A 102 20.02 5.39 -16.22
N GLU A 103 20.62 5.04 -15.08
CA GLU A 103 21.87 5.64 -14.61
C GLU A 103 23.01 5.55 -15.63
N PRO A 104 23.28 4.42 -16.31
CA PRO A 104 24.28 4.36 -17.38
C PRO A 104 23.96 5.27 -18.58
N ILE A 105 22.67 5.41 -18.93
CA ILE A 105 22.22 6.26 -20.04
C ILE A 105 22.39 7.74 -19.70
N LEU A 106 22.06 8.12 -18.46
CA LEU A 106 22.16 9.50 -17.97
C LEU A 106 23.61 9.91 -17.66
N SER A 107 24.50 8.95 -17.43
CA SER A 107 25.92 9.20 -17.11
C SER A 107 26.82 9.30 -18.35
N SER A 108 26.34 8.86 -19.51
CA SER A 108 27.08 8.96 -20.78
C SER A 108 26.73 10.28 -21.48
N PRO A 109 27.70 11.17 -21.74
CA PRO A 109 27.48 12.28 -22.65
C PRO A 109 27.19 11.74 -24.06
N LEU A 110 26.31 12.44 -24.79
CA LEU A 110 26.12 12.27 -26.24
C LEU A 110 27.43 12.51 -27.00
#